data_AF-A0A857LQE7-F1
#
_entry.id   AF-A0A857LQE7-F1
#
_cell.length_a   1.000
_cell.length_b   1.000
_cell.length_c   1.000
_cell.angle_alpha   90.00
_cell.angle_beta   90.00
_cell.angle_gamma   90.00
#
_symmetry.space_group_name_H-M   'P 1'
#
loop_
_entity.id
_entity.type
_entity.pdbx_description
1 polymer ?
#
loop_
_entity_poly.entity_id
_entity_poly.type
_entity_poly.pdbx_seq_one_letter_code
_entity_poly.pdbx_strand_id
1 'polypeptide(L)'
;MPETPTLLVKFAEAGGAYLTWRWIHDDGPGPFAGMAQVSAAQVDAVRDTLARAVPDTLPGESVADGIDRALLRGPFSHPESTATLARDLGQVLLSADLVTALRQAPARPLLRIQPSESLTRVPWEMLLVDDATTLDDLADVTSSAPSGVPRHRVDGNPDGPVVAVIDPRIPGQSVASALGSVLGRPADDSPLAVLVENTPGLRPAVAGYRDLARRTDIDREWLCRTMTGAFRLLYVGHVSAAAATGESVDAALHLCCTDDSGAHRPLRVDDLLTGDYRFPPRTALIGCNSGGDLAHPDGMGLSMAALAAGAQLVTATRWAVPTNRALSRAGDLGDRAPLEELVLAVDAAHRGADPVGHLRQWQAERRARWYDGGLPADTPLLWAALTTTI
;
A
#
# COMPACT_ATOMS: atom_id res chain seq x y z
N MET A 1 -10.12 18.09 21.47
CA MET A 1 -11.12 17.29 20.70
C MET A 1 -11.28 15.97 21.44
N PRO A 2 -12.47 15.37 21.52
CA PRO A 2 -12.56 14.00 22.00
C PRO A 2 -11.62 13.13 21.16
N GLU A 3 -10.87 12.25 21.82
CA GLU A 3 -9.93 11.35 21.16
C GLU A 3 -10.69 10.43 20.19
N THR A 4 -10.17 10.21 18.99
CA THR A 4 -10.78 9.32 18.01
C THR A 4 -10.78 7.89 18.56
N PRO A 5 -11.96 7.25 18.78
CA PRO A 5 -12.00 5.90 19.32
C PRO A 5 -11.23 4.95 18.40
N THR A 6 -10.30 4.15 18.94
CA THR A 6 -9.49 3.24 18.14
C THR A 6 -9.84 1.80 18.46
N LEU A 7 -10.25 1.03 17.45
CA LEU A 7 -10.54 -0.40 17.58
C LEU A 7 -9.41 -1.20 16.92
N LEU A 8 -8.74 -2.05 17.70
CA LEU A 8 -7.75 -3.00 17.18
C LEU A 8 -8.41 -4.34 16.92
N VAL A 9 -8.33 -4.79 15.67
CA VAL A 9 -8.73 -6.11 15.19
C VAL A 9 -7.48 -6.92 14.88
N LYS A 10 -7.38 -8.14 15.43
CA LYS A 10 -6.28 -9.06 15.11
C LYS A 10 -6.84 -10.38 14.59
N PHE A 11 -6.28 -10.82 13.46
CA PHE A 11 -6.47 -12.14 12.90
C PHE A 11 -5.27 -13.04 13.25
N ALA A 12 -5.55 -14.27 13.68
CA ALA A 12 -4.54 -15.28 13.95
C ALA A 12 -4.94 -16.62 13.33
N GLU A 13 -4.08 -17.22 12.52
CA GLU A 13 -4.36 -18.50 11.86
C GLU A 13 -3.91 -19.69 12.72
N ALA A 14 -4.83 -20.61 13.01
CA ALA A 14 -4.62 -21.85 13.75
C ALA A 14 -5.72 -22.88 13.40
N GLY A 15 -5.59 -23.57 12.27
CA GLY A 15 -6.62 -24.49 11.76
C GLY A 15 -7.91 -23.79 11.28
N GLY A 16 -7.77 -22.52 10.88
CA GLY A 16 -8.81 -21.51 10.65
C GLY A 16 -8.26 -20.15 11.05
N ALA A 17 -9.05 -19.07 10.99
CA ALA A 17 -8.65 -17.77 11.51
C ALA A 17 -9.49 -17.37 12.73
N TYR A 18 -8.83 -16.95 13.80
CA TYR A 18 -9.47 -16.34 14.97
C TYR A 18 -9.36 -14.83 14.85
N LEU A 19 -10.50 -14.18 14.88
CA LEU A 19 -10.67 -12.73 14.90
C LEU A 19 -10.90 -12.31 16.35
N THR A 20 -10.10 -11.39 16.86
CA THR A 20 -10.34 -10.75 18.17
C THR A 20 -10.33 -9.23 18.02
N TRP A 21 -11.16 -8.53 18.80
CA TRP A 21 -11.16 -7.08 18.80
C TRP A 21 -11.24 -6.47 20.20
N ARG A 22 -10.63 -5.30 20.36
CA ARG A 22 -10.61 -4.52 21.61
C ARG A 22 -10.37 -3.05 21.32
N TRP A 23 -10.96 -2.21 22.15
CA TRP A 23 -10.73 -0.77 22.12
C TRP A 23 -9.34 -0.45 22.67
N ILE A 24 -8.71 0.56 22.07
CA ILE A 24 -7.45 1.15 22.55
C ILE A 24 -7.81 2.46 23.24
N HIS A 25 -7.29 2.63 24.45
CA HIS A 25 -7.44 3.81 25.29
C HIS A 25 -6.06 4.44 25.53
N ASP A 26 -6.03 5.61 26.17
CA ASP A 26 -4.80 6.33 26.54
C ASP A 26 -3.80 5.45 27.33
N ASP A 27 -4.30 4.57 28.20
CA ASP A 27 -3.52 3.64 29.02
C ASP A 27 -3.22 2.30 28.32
N GLY A 28 -3.64 2.16 27.06
CA GLY A 28 -3.34 1.03 26.18
C GLY A 28 -4.57 0.19 25.80
N PRO A 29 -4.36 -1.06 25.37
CA PRO A 29 -5.45 -1.94 24.94
C PRO A 29 -6.35 -2.32 26.13
N GLY A 30 -7.64 -2.03 26.01
CA GLY A 30 -8.67 -2.50 26.95
C GLY A 30 -8.93 -4.01 26.88
N PRO A 31 -9.90 -4.51 27.66
CA PRO A 31 -10.32 -5.91 27.58
C PRO A 31 -10.86 -6.25 26.19
N PHE A 32 -10.89 -7.55 25.86
CA PHE A 32 -11.51 -8.02 24.63
C PHE A 32 -12.98 -7.61 24.57
N ALA A 33 -13.33 -6.87 23.53
CA ALA A 33 -14.71 -6.48 23.24
C ALA A 33 -15.46 -7.58 22.47
N GLY A 34 -14.73 -8.51 21.85
CA GLY A 34 -15.31 -9.74 21.31
C GLY A 34 -14.33 -10.58 20.51
N MET A 35 -14.82 -11.72 20.05
CA MET A 35 -14.10 -12.65 19.20
C MET A 35 -15.04 -13.34 18.21
N ALA A 36 -14.49 -13.80 17.10
CA ALA A 36 -15.17 -14.65 16.15
C ALA A 36 -14.16 -15.63 15.50
N GLN A 37 -14.68 -16.58 14.75
CA GLN A 37 -13.89 -17.58 14.04
C GLN A 37 -14.31 -17.67 12.58
N VAL A 38 -13.32 -17.83 11.71
CA VAL A 38 -13.46 -18.15 10.30
C VAL A 38 -12.88 -19.54 10.09
N SER A 39 -13.62 -20.43 9.43
CA SER A 39 -13.16 -21.80 9.20
C SER A 39 -11.95 -21.84 8.26
N ALA A 40 -11.13 -22.90 8.33
CA ALA A 40 -10.00 -23.09 7.42
C ALA A 40 -10.43 -23.05 5.95
N ALA A 41 -11.54 -23.71 5.61
CA ALA A 41 -12.07 -23.72 4.24
C ALA A 41 -12.46 -22.33 3.74
N GLN A 42 -12.99 -21.46 4.62
CA GLN A 42 -13.29 -20.07 4.28
C GLN A 42 -12.01 -19.25 4.10
N VAL A 43 -11.00 -19.43 4.96
CA VAL A 43 -9.70 -18.75 4.80
C VAL A 43 -9.02 -19.15 3.49
N ASP A 44 -9.02 -20.45 3.16
CA ASP A 44 -8.49 -20.96 1.89
C ASP A 44 -9.24 -20.36 0.69
N ALA A 45 -10.58 -20.32 0.75
CA ALA A 45 -11.39 -19.74 -0.31
C ALA A 45 -11.11 -18.23 -0.50
N VAL A 46 -10.93 -17.48 0.60
CA VAL A 46 -10.54 -16.07 0.56
C VAL A 46 -9.17 -15.91 -0.09
N ARG A 47 -8.17 -16.66 0.36
CA ARG A 47 -6.80 -16.62 -0.19
C ARG A 47 -6.80 -16.88 -1.69
N ASP A 48 -7.45 -17.96 -2.11
CA ASP A 48 -7.48 -18.38 -3.51
C ASP A 48 -8.22 -17.38 -4.39
N THR A 49 -9.28 -16.76 -3.85
CA THR A 49 -10.04 -15.72 -4.56
C THR A 49 -9.22 -14.44 -4.73
N LEU A 50 -8.53 -13.99 -3.67
CA LEU A 50 -7.65 -12.82 -3.74
C LEU A 50 -6.46 -13.07 -4.67
N ALA A 51 -5.88 -14.27 -4.67
CA ALA A 51 -4.80 -14.64 -5.58
C ALA A 51 -5.23 -14.54 -7.05
N ARG A 52 -6.48 -14.89 -7.37
CA ARG A 52 -7.06 -14.72 -8.73
C ARG A 52 -7.48 -13.29 -9.06
N ALA A 53 -7.68 -12.43 -8.07
CA ALA A 53 -8.14 -11.05 -8.24
C ALA A 53 -7.03 -10.09 -8.68
N VAL A 54 -5.78 -10.33 -8.28
CA VAL A 54 -4.68 -9.37 -8.43
C VAL A 54 -3.68 -9.77 -9.54
N PRO A 55 -2.84 -8.84 -10.03
CA PRO A 55 -1.96 -9.08 -11.18
C PRO A 55 -0.77 -9.99 -10.90
N ASP A 56 -0.47 -10.25 -9.63
CA ASP A 56 0.54 -11.19 -9.18
C ASP A 56 0.38 -12.55 -9.87
N THR A 57 1.47 -13.10 -10.37
CA THR A 57 1.47 -14.35 -11.16
C THR A 57 1.14 -15.55 -10.29
N LEU A 58 0.24 -16.40 -10.78
CA LEU A 58 0.03 -17.74 -10.23
C LEU A 58 1.10 -18.72 -10.76
N PRO A 59 1.28 -19.90 -10.12
CA PRO A 59 2.18 -20.92 -10.62
C PRO A 59 1.91 -21.28 -12.09
N GLY A 60 2.92 -21.11 -12.94
CA GLY A 60 2.83 -21.38 -14.38
C GLY A 60 2.32 -20.22 -15.24
N GLU A 61 1.92 -19.09 -14.66
CA GLU A 61 1.55 -17.88 -15.39
C GLU A 61 2.80 -17.05 -15.76
N SER A 62 2.80 -16.45 -16.95
CA SER A 62 3.67 -15.32 -17.24
C SER A 62 3.14 -14.04 -16.58
N VAL A 63 3.96 -12.99 -16.49
CA VAL A 63 3.52 -11.67 -16.01
C VAL A 63 2.34 -11.14 -16.84
N ALA A 64 2.34 -11.38 -18.16
CA ALA A 64 1.25 -10.96 -19.03
C ALA A 64 -0.06 -11.72 -18.73
N ASP A 65 0.04 -13.02 -18.43
CA ASP A 65 -1.14 -13.83 -18.07
C ASP A 65 -1.77 -13.36 -16.77
N GLY A 66 -0.96 -13.04 -15.75
CA GLY A 66 -1.43 -12.50 -14.47
C GLY A 66 -2.13 -11.16 -14.63
N ILE A 67 -1.55 -10.25 -15.44
CA ILE A 67 -2.17 -8.97 -15.80
C ILE A 67 -3.51 -9.19 -16.52
N ASP A 68 -3.55 -10.05 -17.54
CA ASP A 68 -4.78 -10.31 -18.30
C ASP A 68 -5.85 -11.01 -17.47
N ARG A 69 -5.45 -11.89 -16.54
CA ARG A 69 -6.37 -12.49 -15.58
C ARG A 69 -6.99 -11.40 -14.73
N ALA A 70 -6.18 -10.60 -14.03
CA ALA A 70 -6.67 -9.58 -13.11
C ALA A 70 -7.56 -8.54 -13.80
N LEU A 71 -7.15 -8.07 -14.98
CA LEU A 71 -7.85 -6.99 -15.69
C LEU A 71 -9.09 -7.44 -16.47
N LEU A 72 -9.04 -8.62 -17.10
CA LEU A 72 -10.06 -8.99 -18.08
C LEU A 72 -11.05 -10.03 -17.56
N ARG A 73 -10.66 -10.83 -16.56
CA ARG A 73 -11.39 -12.05 -16.18
C ARG A 73 -11.59 -12.21 -14.67
N GLY A 74 -10.77 -11.56 -13.86
CA GLY A 74 -10.71 -11.73 -12.42
C GLY A 74 -11.83 -10.98 -11.68
N PRO A 75 -11.94 -11.18 -10.35
CA PRO A 75 -12.90 -10.46 -9.51
C PRO A 75 -12.92 -8.92 -9.64
N PHE A 76 -11.82 -8.29 -10.07
CA PHE A 76 -11.75 -6.83 -10.29
C PHE A 76 -11.94 -6.40 -11.76
N SER A 77 -12.32 -7.31 -12.66
CA SER A 77 -12.48 -6.98 -14.08
C SER A 77 -13.78 -6.26 -14.41
N HIS A 78 -14.81 -6.38 -13.57
CA HIS A 78 -16.13 -5.76 -13.80
C HIS A 78 -16.75 -5.27 -12.48
N PRO A 79 -17.56 -4.20 -12.48
CA PRO A 79 -18.26 -3.74 -11.28
C PRO A 79 -19.09 -4.82 -10.58
N GLU A 80 -19.80 -5.65 -11.34
CA GLU A 80 -20.63 -6.73 -10.78
C GLU A 80 -19.82 -7.81 -10.06
N SER A 81 -18.71 -8.27 -10.66
CA SER A 81 -17.81 -9.24 -10.03
C SER A 81 -17.08 -8.62 -8.84
N THR A 82 -16.76 -7.33 -8.90
CA THR A 82 -16.17 -6.58 -7.80
C THR A 82 -17.13 -6.48 -6.61
N ALA A 83 -18.40 -6.17 -6.86
CA ALA A 83 -19.44 -6.11 -5.82
C ALA A 83 -19.68 -7.47 -5.18
N THR A 84 -19.60 -8.55 -5.98
CA THR A 84 -19.71 -9.92 -5.49
C THR A 84 -18.56 -10.27 -4.56
N LEU A 85 -17.31 -9.99 -4.97
CA LEU A 85 -16.14 -10.16 -4.11
C LEU A 85 -16.26 -9.36 -2.80
N ALA A 86 -16.63 -8.09 -2.88
CA ALA A 86 -16.78 -7.22 -1.71
C ALA A 86 -17.80 -7.76 -0.69
N ARG A 87 -18.92 -8.29 -1.18
CA ARG A 87 -19.95 -8.94 -0.37
C ARG A 87 -19.45 -10.23 0.26
N ASP A 88 -18.86 -11.11 -0.54
CA ASP A 88 -18.41 -12.43 -0.08
C ASP A 88 -17.31 -12.30 0.97
N LEU A 89 -16.34 -11.40 0.75
CA LEU A 89 -15.29 -11.10 1.73
C LEU A 89 -15.88 -10.49 3.02
N GLY A 90 -16.84 -9.57 2.91
CA GLY A 90 -17.52 -8.96 4.04
C GLY A 90 -18.25 -10.00 4.90
N GLN A 91 -19.03 -10.87 4.27
CA GLN A 91 -19.77 -11.96 4.94
C GLN A 91 -18.86 -12.95 5.67
N VAL A 92 -17.66 -13.20 5.14
CA VAL A 92 -16.72 -14.16 5.73
C VAL A 92 -15.88 -13.51 6.83
N LEU A 93 -15.39 -12.29 6.63
CA LEU A 93 -14.34 -11.70 7.46
C LEU A 93 -14.87 -10.73 8.52
N LEU A 94 -16.11 -10.24 8.39
CA LEU A 94 -16.71 -9.28 9.32
C LEU A 94 -17.85 -9.95 10.12
N SER A 95 -17.62 -10.21 11.40
CA SER A 95 -18.66 -10.74 12.27
C SER A 95 -19.73 -9.68 12.58
N ALA A 96 -20.97 -10.14 12.80
CA ALA A 96 -22.09 -9.25 13.17
C ALA A 96 -21.78 -8.44 14.45
N ASP A 97 -21.09 -9.04 15.42
CA ASP A 97 -20.72 -8.38 16.67
C ASP A 97 -19.65 -7.29 16.45
N LEU A 98 -18.68 -7.54 15.56
CA LEU A 98 -17.68 -6.52 15.17
C LEU A 98 -18.37 -5.33 14.48
N VAL A 99 -19.25 -5.60 13.52
CA VAL A 99 -20.02 -4.55 12.83
C VAL A 99 -20.89 -3.77 13.82
N THR A 100 -21.52 -4.45 14.77
CA THR A 100 -22.31 -3.82 15.83
C THR A 100 -21.45 -2.92 16.71
N ALA A 101 -20.27 -3.37 17.12
CA ALA A 101 -19.33 -2.57 17.91
C ALA A 101 -18.90 -1.29 17.17
N LEU A 102 -18.64 -1.38 15.85
CA LEU A 102 -18.30 -0.22 15.02
C LEU A 102 -19.47 0.77 14.92
N ARG A 103 -20.71 0.30 14.71
CA ARG A 103 -21.91 1.16 14.63
C ARG A 103 -22.26 1.85 15.95
N GLN A 104 -21.91 1.23 17.07
CA GLN A 104 -22.17 1.77 18.41
C GLN A 104 -21.08 2.74 18.89
N ALA A 105 -19.99 2.90 18.11
CA ALA A 105 -18.95 3.85 18.44
C ALA A 105 -19.52 5.29 18.53
N PRO A 106 -19.11 6.09 19.53
CA PRO A 106 -19.66 7.44 19.75
C PRO A 106 -19.30 8.44 18.63
N ALA A 107 -18.28 8.10 17.85
CA ALA A 107 -17.84 8.79 16.66
C ALA A 107 -17.21 7.76 15.70
N ARG A 108 -16.95 8.15 14.46
CA ARG A 108 -16.21 7.34 13.48
C ARG A 108 -14.88 6.87 14.11
N PRO A 109 -14.70 5.56 14.33
CA PRO A 109 -13.48 5.06 14.93
C PRO A 109 -12.38 4.86 13.89
N LEU A 110 -11.14 4.84 14.38
CA LEU A 110 -9.98 4.31 13.65
C LEU A 110 -9.94 2.78 13.84
N LEU A 111 -10.13 2.03 12.76
CA LEU A 111 -10.08 0.58 12.74
C LEU A 111 -8.69 0.10 12.30
N ARG A 112 -7.92 -0.41 13.26
CA ARG A 112 -6.59 -0.97 13.05
C ARG A 112 -6.69 -2.48 12.86
N ILE A 113 -6.36 -2.98 11.67
CA ILE A 113 -6.43 -4.41 11.34
C ILE A 113 -5.02 -4.99 11.28
N GLN A 114 -4.72 -5.95 12.14
CA GLN A 114 -3.55 -6.80 12.02
C GLN A 114 -3.97 -8.11 11.32
N PRO A 115 -3.80 -8.22 9.99
CA PRO A 115 -4.17 -9.43 9.26
C PRO A 115 -3.24 -10.60 9.61
N SER A 116 -3.73 -11.81 9.36
CA SER A 116 -2.89 -13.01 9.25
C SER A 116 -2.31 -13.11 7.83
N GLU A 117 -1.41 -14.07 7.64
CA GLU A 117 -0.69 -14.32 6.37
C GLU A 117 -1.64 -14.35 5.15
N SER A 118 -2.70 -15.17 5.23
CA SER A 118 -3.65 -15.36 4.13
C SER A 118 -4.53 -14.14 3.84
N LEU A 119 -4.56 -13.15 4.75
CA LEU A 119 -5.49 -12.02 4.73
C LEU A 119 -4.82 -10.66 4.44
N THR A 120 -3.51 -10.65 4.15
CA THR A 120 -2.76 -9.41 3.88
C THR A 120 -3.24 -8.65 2.63
N ARG A 121 -3.81 -9.37 1.66
CA ARG A 121 -4.32 -8.80 0.40
C ARG A 121 -5.77 -8.35 0.48
N VAL A 122 -6.44 -8.49 1.63
CA VAL A 122 -7.84 -8.08 1.75
C VAL A 122 -7.94 -6.55 1.62
N PRO A 123 -8.75 -6.01 0.68
CA PRO A 123 -9.00 -4.58 0.57
C PRO A 123 -10.11 -4.19 1.55
N TRP A 124 -9.79 -4.16 2.84
CA TRP A 124 -10.73 -3.99 3.94
C TRP A 124 -11.73 -2.83 3.73
N GLU A 125 -11.25 -1.73 3.16
CA GLU A 125 -11.99 -0.49 2.93
C GLU A 125 -13.25 -0.70 2.07
N MET A 126 -13.24 -1.68 1.15
CA MET A 126 -14.37 -1.92 0.23
C MET A 126 -15.27 -3.09 0.63
N LEU A 127 -14.98 -3.80 1.73
CA LEU A 127 -15.83 -4.91 2.18
C LEU A 127 -17.20 -4.37 2.58
N LEU A 128 -18.24 -5.08 2.16
CA LEU A 128 -19.61 -4.75 2.52
C LEU A 128 -19.96 -5.26 3.91
N VAL A 129 -20.52 -4.40 4.75
CA VAL A 129 -21.07 -4.78 6.07
C VAL A 129 -22.57 -5.09 6.01
N ASP A 130 -23.24 -4.58 4.98
CA ASP A 130 -24.62 -4.89 4.59
C ASP A 130 -24.78 -4.61 3.07
N ASP A 131 -26.00 -4.59 2.54
CA ASP A 131 -26.24 -4.47 1.10
C ASP A 131 -25.74 -3.15 0.47
N ALA A 132 -25.55 -2.09 1.26
CA ALA A 132 -25.23 -0.75 0.76
C ALA A 132 -24.03 -0.08 1.46
N THR A 133 -23.64 -0.55 2.64
CA THR A 133 -22.63 0.09 3.49
C THR A 133 -21.31 -0.65 3.38
N THR A 134 -20.22 0.07 3.10
CA THR A 134 -18.85 -0.47 3.15
C THR A 134 -18.22 -0.29 4.54
N LEU A 135 -17.16 -1.04 4.83
CA LEU A 135 -16.46 -0.94 6.11
C LEU A 135 -15.90 0.48 6.36
N ASP A 136 -15.45 1.15 5.29
CA ASP A 136 -14.94 2.52 5.38
C ASP A 136 -16.04 3.60 5.55
N ASP A 137 -17.32 3.25 5.39
CA ASP A 137 -18.44 4.12 5.80
C ASP A 137 -18.58 4.15 7.32
N LEU A 138 -18.18 3.07 8.00
CA LEU A 138 -18.24 2.95 9.45
C LEU A 138 -16.98 3.46 10.14
N ALA A 139 -15.79 3.24 9.57
CA ALA A 139 -14.50 3.50 10.23
C ALA A 139 -13.43 4.03 9.26
N ASP A 140 -12.39 4.65 9.78
CA ASP A 140 -11.16 4.88 9.03
C ASP A 140 -10.26 3.65 9.19
N VAL A 141 -9.94 2.96 8.09
CA VAL A 141 -9.32 1.64 8.13
C VAL A 141 -7.82 1.74 7.88
N THR A 142 -7.02 1.11 8.73
CA THR A 142 -5.57 1.01 8.58
C THR A 142 -5.09 -0.41 8.87
N SER A 143 -3.99 -0.81 8.27
CA SER A 143 -3.21 -1.94 8.77
C SER A 143 -2.53 -1.58 10.09
N SER A 144 -2.33 -2.56 10.96
CA SER A 144 -1.66 -2.39 12.24
C SER A 144 -0.34 -3.14 12.24
N ALA A 145 0.75 -2.44 12.54
CA ALA A 145 2.01 -3.11 12.81
C ALA A 145 1.91 -4.00 14.07
N PRO A 146 2.53 -5.19 14.07
CA PRO A 146 2.64 -6.02 15.26
C PRO A 146 3.30 -5.27 16.42
N SER A 147 2.89 -5.58 17.65
CA SER A 147 3.44 -4.93 18.85
C SER A 147 4.95 -5.17 19.07
N GLY A 148 5.52 -6.19 18.42
CA GLY A 148 6.94 -6.49 18.48
C GLY A 148 7.83 -5.62 17.59
N VAL A 149 7.25 -4.87 16.64
CA VAL A 149 8.01 -3.95 15.79
C VAL A 149 8.42 -2.73 16.64
N PRO A 150 9.72 -2.43 16.78
CA PRO A 150 10.17 -1.24 17.50
C PRO A 150 9.55 0.02 16.90
N ARG A 151 9.22 0.99 17.75
CA ARG A 151 8.65 2.27 17.31
C ARG A 151 9.57 3.39 17.73
N HIS A 152 10.58 3.66 16.92
CA HIS A 152 11.40 4.84 17.08
C HIS A 152 10.63 6.05 16.55
N ARG A 153 9.94 6.78 17.43
CA ARG A 153 9.29 8.01 17.02
C ARG A 153 10.35 9.07 16.73
N VAL A 154 10.35 9.55 15.50
CA VAL A 154 11.10 10.75 15.11
C VAL A 154 10.14 11.93 15.17
N ASP A 155 10.40 12.89 16.04
CA ASP A 155 9.71 14.18 15.98
C ASP A 155 10.15 14.89 14.71
N GLY A 156 9.20 15.24 13.85
CA GLY A 156 9.46 15.88 12.56
C GLY A 156 8.74 17.20 12.45
N ASN A 157 9.38 18.19 11.82
CA ASN A 157 8.72 19.43 11.43
C ASN A 157 7.74 19.12 10.28
N PRO A 158 6.42 19.36 10.42
CA PRO A 158 5.47 19.14 9.32
C PRO A 158 5.80 19.92 8.03
N ASP A 159 6.47 21.07 8.17
CA ASP A 159 6.97 21.89 7.06
C ASP A 159 8.38 21.48 6.61
N GLY A 160 8.86 20.32 7.06
CA GLY A 160 10.17 19.79 6.76
C GLY A 160 10.30 19.31 5.31
N PRO A 161 11.54 19.05 4.86
CA PRO A 161 11.83 18.59 3.51
C PRO A 161 11.08 17.31 3.12
N VAL A 162 10.83 17.18 1.82
CA VAL A 162 10.21 15.98 1.23
C VAL A 162 11.23 15.28 0.36
N VAL A 163 11.52 14.02 0.66
CA VAL A 163 12.38 13.19 -0.19
C VAL A 163 11.50 12.50 -1.22
N ALA A 164 11.85 12.64 -2.50
CA ALA A 164 11.16 11.98 -3.58
C ALA A 164 12.13 11.10 -4.39
N VAL A 165 11.79 9.82 -4.51
CA VAL A 165 12.47 8.86 -5.37
C VAL A 165 11.47 8.42 -6.42
N ILE A 166 11.57 8.97 -7.63
CA ILE A 166 10.56 8.79 -8.67
C ILE A 166 11.16 8.04 -9.87
N ASP A 167 10.72 6.80 -10.07
CA ASP A 167 11.12 5.88 -11.14
C ASP A 167 12.63 5.93 -11.42
N PRO A 168 13.51 5.68 -10.42
CA PRO A 168 14.96 5.78 -10.62
C PRO A 168 15.42 4.79 -11.70
N ARG A 169 16.46 5.15 -12.48
CA ARG A 169 17.04 4.21 -13.44
C ARG A 169 17.80 3.13 -12.70
N ILE A 170 17.41 1.89 -12.96
CA ILE A 170 18.07 0.71 -12.42
C ILE A 170 19.31 0.40 -13.29
N PRO A 171 20.52 0.32 -12.69
CA PRO A 171 21.74 0.03 -13.42
C PRO A 171 21.66 -1.27 -14.24
N GLY A 172 22.19 -1.23 -15.47
CA GLY A 172 22.17 -2.38 -16.38
C GLY A 172 20.80 -2.73 -16.98
N GLN A 173 19.74 -1.98 -16.64
CA GLN A 173 18.38 -2.24 -17.12
C GLN A 173 17.98 -1.25 -18.22
N SER A 174 17.47 -1.78 -19.33
CA SER A 174 16.93 -0.95 -20.41
C SER A 174 15.52 -0.48 -20.06
N VAL A 175 15.03 0.55 -20.74
CA VAL A 175 13.64 1.04 -20.53
C VAL A 175 12.56 0.01 -20.84
N ALA A 176 12.89 -1.03 -21.61
CA ALA A 176 11.97 -2.10 -22.02
C ALA A 176 12.18 -3.41 -21.25
N SER A 177 13.13 -3.47 -20.30
CA SER A 177 13.31 -4.67 -19.48
C SER A 177 12.24 -4.76 -18.38
N ALA A 178 12.21 -5.89 -17.66
CA ALA A 178 11.30 -6.08 -16.52
C ALA A 178 11.45 -5.00 -15.43
N LEU A 179 12.66 -4.47 -15.28
CA LEU A 179 13.02 -3.37 -14.38
C LEU A 179 13.18 -2.04 -15.15
N GLY A 180 12.43 -1.89 -16.24
CA GLY A 180 12.38 -0.68 -17.07
C GLY A 180 11.57 0.45 -16.43
N SER A 181 11.05 1.38 -17.23
CA SER A 181 10.30 2.51 -16.68
C SER A 181 8.94 2.10 -16.13
N VAL A 182 8.62 2.51 -14.91
CA VAL A 182 7.28 2.34 -14.32
C VAL A 182 6.30 3.41 -14.82
N LEU A 183 6.75 4.68 -14.86
CA LEU A 183 5.93 5.85 -15.21
C LEU A 183 6.08 6.28 -16.67
N GLY A 184 6.74 5.46 -17.49
CA GLY A 184 7.03 5.80 -18.89
C GLY A 184 8.04 6.94 -19.05
N ARG A 185 8.07 7.55 -20.23
CA ARG A 185 9.03 8.63 -20.53
C ARG A 185 8.59 9.92 -19.82
N PRO A 186 9.42 10.53 -18.95
CA PRO A 186 9.07 11.80 -18.33
C PRO A 186 8.83 12.89 -19.37
N ALA A 187 7.72 13.60 -19.22
CA ALA A 187 7.29 14.69 -20.08
C ALA A 187 6.91 15.93 -19.26
N ASP A 188 7.06 17.13 -19.83
CA ASP A 188 6.81 18.39 -19.10
C ASP A 188 5.32 18.62 -18.83
N ASP A 189 4.46 18.07 -19.69
CA ASP A 189 3.00 18.05 -19.56
C ASP A 189 2.49 16.87 -18.72
N SER A 190 3.38 16.10 -18.08
CA SER A 190 2.97 15.05 -17.15
C SER A 190 2.18 15.64 -15.98
N PRO A 191 1.08 15.00 -15.54
CA PRO A 191 0.38 15.39 -14.31
C PRO A 191 1.29 15.44 -13.07
N LEU A 192 2.40 14.68 -13.09
CA LEU A 192 3.38 14.65 -12.00
C LEU A 192 4.28 15.90 -11.92
N ALA A 193 4.22 16.83 -12.89
CA ALA A 193 4.83 18.15 -12.78
C ALA A 193 4.44 18.88 -11.49
N VAL A 194 3.18 18.68 -11.05
CA VAL A 194 2.62 19.23 -9.83
C VAL A 194 3.41 18.84 -8.56
N LEU A 195 4.09 17.69 -8.55
CA LEU A 195 4.94 17.29 -7.43
C LEU A 195 6.07 18.28 -7.18
N VAL A 196 6.65 18.84 -8.25
CA VAL A 196 7.74 19.83 -8.16
C VAL A 196 7.18 21.20 -7.76
N GLU A 197 6.04 21.59 -8.33
CA GLU A 197 5.40 22.89 -8.09
C GLU A 197 4.87 23.03 -6.65
N ASN A 198 4.24 21.98 -6.12
CA ASN A 198 3.50 22.03 -4.86
C ASN A 198 4.26 21.44 -3.66
N THR A 199 5.57 21.22 -3.79
CA THR A 199 6.37 20.62 -2.72
C THR A 199 7.58 21.47 -2.38
N PRO A 200 7.40 22.52 -1.56
CA PRO A 200 8.52 23.27 -1.00
C PRO A 200 9.51 22.33 -0.30
N GLY A 201 10.81 22.54 -0.52
CA GLY A 201 11.84 21.70 0.09
C GLY A 201 11.92 20.28 -0.46
N LEU A 202 11.39 20.02 -1.67
CA LEU A 202 11.59 18.77 -2.40
C LEU A 202 13.08 18.45 -2.54
N ARG A 203 13.43 17.19 -2.30
CA ARG A 203 14.77 16.63 -2.46
C ARG A 203 14.70 15.42 -3.40
N PRO A 204 15.44 15.42 -4.52
CA PRO A 204 16.39 16.46 -4.95
C PRO A 204 15.69 17.76 -5.38
N ALA A 205 16.38 18.90 -5.22
CA ALA A 205 15.91 20.17 -5.73
C ALA A 205 16.07 20.20 -7.25
N VAL A 206 14.97 20.37 -7.97
CA VAL A 206 14.91 20.28 -9.44
C VAL A 206 13.94 21.33 -9.99
N ALA A 207 14.13 21.73 -11.24
CA ALA A 207 13.29 22.75 -11.88
C ALA A 207 11.99 22.17 -12.49
N GLY A 208 11.95 20.87 -12.77
CA GLY A 208 10.78 20.22 -13.36
C GLY A 208 10.81 18.70 -13.23
N TYR A 209 9.68 18.07 -13.59
CA TYR A 209 9.47 16.63 -13.40
C TYR A 209 10.46 15.76 -14.20
N ARG A 210 10.89 16.20 -15.39
CA ARG A 210 11.89 15.44 -16.17
C ARG A 210 13.21 15.24 -15.45
N ASP A 211 13.59 16.18 -14.59
CA ASP A 211 14.82 16.12 -13.80
C ASP A 211 14.63 15.36 -12.48
N LEU A 212 13.37 15.19 -12.04
CA LEU A 212 13.01 14.41 -10.86
C LEU A 212 12.98 12.91 -11.15
N ALA A 213 12.39 12.53 -12.29
CA ALA A 213 12.18 11.14 -12.66
C ALA A 213 13.38 10.56 -13.44
N ARG A 214 13.53 9.24 -13.44
CA ARG A 214 14.56 8.51 -14.24
C ARG A 214 15.99 8.97 -13.98
N ARG A 215 16.28 9.46 -12.77
CA ARG A 215 17.63 9.82 -12.31
C ARG A 215 18.54 8.60 -12.20
N THR A 216 19.84 8.83 -12.21
CA THR A 216 20.90 7.80 -12.13
C THR A 216 21.78 7.93 -10.88
N ASP A 217 21.50 8.91 -10.02
CA ASP A 217 22.31 9.31 -8.88
C ASP A 217 21.57 9.16 -7.53
N ILE A 218 20.46 8.43 -7.54
CA ILE A 218 19.62 8.17 -6.37
C ILE A 218 19.94 6.77 -5.84
N ASP A 219 21.09 6.65 -5.18
CA ASP A 219 21.55 5.40 -4.55
C ASP A 219 21.18 5.33 -3.05
N ARG A 220 21.64 4.26 -2.39
CA ARG A 220 21.38 3.99 -0.97
C ARG A 220 22.01 5.02 -0.04
N GLU A 221 23.19 5.53 -0.38
CA GLU A 221 23.90 6.51 0.45
C GLU A 221 23.19 7.86 0.36
N TRP A 222 22.80 8.24 -0.85
CA TRP A 222 21.96 9.41 -1.08
C TRP A 222 20.66 9.30 -0.29
N LEU A 223 19.96 8.15 -0.37
CA LEU A 223 18.69 7.98 0.34
C LEU A 223 18.88 8.08 1.86
N CYS A 224 19.86 7.36 2.42
CA CYS A 224 20.18 7.38 3.85
C CYS A 224 20.46 8.80 4.36
N ARG A 225 21.35 9.55 3.67
CA ARG A 225 21.68 10.93 4.05
C ARG A 225 20.49 11.87 3.88
N THR A 226 19.73 11.75 2.80
CA THR A 226 18.71 12.75 2.41
C THR A 226 17.44 12.63 3.25
N MET A 227 17.11 11.43 3.74
CA MET A 227 15.99 11.20 4.66
C MET A 227 16.23 11.79 6.05
N THR A 228 17.50 12.00 6.45
CA THR A 228 17.81 12.62 7.74
C THR A 228 17.19 14.02 7.82
N GLY A 229 16.27 14.20 8.78
CA GLY A 229 15.55 15.45 9.01
C GLY A 229 14.42 15.75 8.01
N ALA A 230 14.08 14.82 7.11
CA ALA A 230 12.92 14.94 6.26
C ALA A 230 11.62 14.65 7.03
N PHE A 231 10.51 15.20 6.55
CA PHE A 231 9.18 14.93 7.11
C PHE A 231 8.39 13.91 6.29
N ARG A 232 8.64 13.87 4.97
CA ARG A 232 7.95 12.96 4.05
C ARG A 232 8.93 12.24 3.14
N LEU A 233 8.64 10.96 2.85
CA LEU A 233 9.25 10.20 1.76
C LEU A 233 8.14 9.79 0.78
N LEU A 234 8.35 10.06 -0.51
CA LEU A 234 7.57 9.51 -1.60
C LEU A 234 8.48 8.67 -2.49
N TYR A 235 8.38 7.36 -2.35
CA TYR A 235 9.03 6.40 -3.24
C TYR A 235 8.01 5.90 -4.27
N VAL A 236 8.34 5.99 -5.55
CA VAL A 236 7.59 5.41 -6.66
C VAL A 236 8.58 4.65 -7.55
N GLY A 237 8.46 3.33 -7.63
CA GLY A 237 9.44 2.53 -8.38
C GLY A 237 9.28 1.03 -8.23
N HIS A 238 10.31 0.30 -8.67
CA HIS A 238 10.32 -1.15 -8.59
C HIS A 238 10.59 -1.64 -7.18
N VAL A 239 9.81 -2.63 -6.78
CA VAL A 239 10.00 -3.39 -5.54
C VAL A 239 10.10 -4.85 -5.93
N SER A 240 11.13 -5.51 -5.41
CA SER A 240 11.14 -6.97 -5.36
C SER A 240 10.44 -7.39 -4.09
N ALA A 241 9.30 -8.08 -4.24
CA ALA A 241 8.63 -8.72 -3.12
C ALA A 241 9.45 -9.92 -2.64
N ALA A 242 9.33 -10.25 -1.36
CA ALA A 242 9.81 -11.54 -0.88
C ALA A 242 9.06 -12.68 -1.59
N ALA A 243 9.77 -13.77 -1.89
CA ALA A 243 9.15 -14.95 -2.49
C ALA A 243 8.20 -15.59 -1.47
N ALA A 244 7.11 -16.21 -1.92
CA ALA A 244 6.09 -16.80 -1.03
C ALA A 244 6.66 -17.81 0.00
N THR A 245 7.75 -18.51 -0.33
CA THR A 245 8.44 -19.44 0.57
C THR A 245 9.69 -18.86 1.23
N GLY A 246 9.98 -17.57 0.98
CA GLY A 246 11.10 -16.84 1.54
C GLY A 246 10.72 -16.04 2.78
N GLU A 247 11.64 -15.19 3.22
CA GLU A 247 11.47 -14.34 4.40
C GLU A 247 11.10 -12.91 3.97
N SER A 248 10.27 -12.19 4.74
CA SER A 248 9.88 -10.83 4.32
C SER A 248 11.06 -9.86 4.22
N VAL A 249 12.16 -10.15 4.92
CA VAL A 249 13.43 -9.40 4.83
C VAL A 249 14.11 -9.50 3.45
N ASP A 250 13.69 -10.44 2.60
CA ASP A 250 14.17 -10.55 1.22
C ASP A 250 13.62 -9.45 0.30
N ALA A 251 12.56 -8.74 0.73
CA ALA A 251 12.00 -7.64 -0.03
C ALA A 251 13.02 -6.51 -0.23
N ALA A 252 12.94 -5.81 -1.36
CA ALA A 252 13.92 -4.78 -1.71
C ALA A 252 13.34 -3.61 -2.50
N LEU A 253 13.82 -2.41 -2.20
CA LEU A 253 13.66 -1.23 -3.03
C LEU A 253 14.73 -1.21 -4.12
N HIS A 254 14.33 -0.88 -5.34
CA HIS A 254 15.28 -0.67 -6.42
C HIS A 254 15.63 0.82 -6.55
N LEU A 255 16.94 1.07 -6.52
CA LEU A 255 17.58 2.39 -6.59
C LEU A 255 18.69 2.36 -7.64
N CYS A 256 19.46 3.44 -7.78
CA CYS A 256 20.61 3.53 -8.68
C CYS A 256 21.87 2.78 -8.17
N CYS A 257 21.70 1.82 -7.27
CA CYS A 257 22.80 1.11 -6.60
C CYS A 257 23.46 0.06 -7.49
N THR A 258 24.80 0.00 -7.43
CA THR A 258 25.61 -1.11 -7.95
C THR A 258 26.45 -1.73 -6.82
N ASP A 259 26.87 -2.98 -7.00
CA ASP A 259 27.94 -3.59 -6.20
C ASP A 259 29.34 -3.28 -6.77
N ASP A 260 30.38 -3.83 -6.14
CA ASP A 260 31.79 -3.63 -6.53
C ASP A 260 32.11 -4.15 -7.95
N SER A 261 31.27 -5.04 -8.49
CA SER A 261 31.38 -5.54 -9.87
C SER A 261 30.67 -4.65 -10.90
N GLY A 262 29.93 -3.64 -10.43
CA GLY A 262 29.07 -2.79 -11.26
C GLY A 262 27.71 -3.39 -11.57
N ALA A 263 27.37 -4.55 -11.00
CA ALA A 263 26.06 -5.16 -11.14
C ALA A 263 25.04 -4.47 -10.23
N HIS A 264 23.76 -4.43 -10.64
CA HIS A 264 22.73 -3.81 -9.83
C HIS A 264 22.58 -4.52 -8.48
N ARG A 265 22.64 -3.76 -7.38
CA ARG A 265 22.42 -4.26 -6.03
C ARG A 265 21.19 -3.58 -5.40
N PRO A 266 20.04 -4.27 -5.31
CA PRO A 266 18.86 -3.75 -4.64
C PRO A 266 19.14 -3.36 -3.18
N LEU A 267 18.35 -2.42 -2.65
CA LEU A 267 18.36 -2.06 -1.23
C LEU A 267 17.35 -2.94 -0.51
N ARG A 268 17.84 -4.00 0.13
CA ARG A 268 17.01 -5.00 0.79
C ARG A 268 16.59 -4.52 2.19
N VAL A 269 15.59 -5.18 2.77
CA VAL A 269 15.15 -4.85 4.13
C VAL A 269 16.24 -5.08 5.17
N ASP A 270 17.09 -6.10 5.00
CA ASP A 270 18.26 -6.32 5.87
C ASP A 270 19.19 -5.09 5.91
N ASP A 271 19.46 -4.47 4.76
CA ASP A 271 20.22 -3.23 4.65
C ASP A 271 19.52 -2.08 5.40
N LEU A 272 18.19 -2.00 5.32
CA LEU A 272 17.40 -0.96 6.00
C LEU A 272 17.44 -1.10 7.52
N LEU A 273 17.36 -2.34 8.02
CA LEU A 273 17.34 -2.67 9.46
C LEU A 273 18.73 -2.58 10.10
N THR A 274 19.78 -2.90 9.35
CA THR A 274 21.17 -2.88 9.86
C THR A 274 21.91 -1.58 9.58
N GLY A 275 21.43 -0.79 8.61
CA GLY A 275 21.99 0.51 8.28
C GLY A 275 21.44 1.66 9.12
N ASP A 276 22.05 2.84 9.00
CA ASP A 276 21.67 4.06 9.72
C ASP A 276 20.50 4.82 9.07
N TYR A 277 19.52 4.09 8.54
CA TYR A 277 18.34 4.72 7.95
C TYR A 277 17.48 5.39 9.02
N ARG A 278 16.97 6.58 8.71
CA ARG A 278 16.03 7.34 9.53
C ARG A 278 14.84 7.70 8.65
N PHE A 279 13.84 6.83 8.64
CA PHE A 279 12.67 7.05 7.81
C PHE A 279 11.86 8.25 8.34
N PRO A 280 11.38 9.13 7.46
CA PRO A 280 10.58 10.27 7.87
C PRO A 280 9.21 9.82 8.40
N PRO A 281 8.58 10.61 9.29
CA PRO A 281 7.32 10.25 9.93
C PRO A 281 6.20 9.83 8.96
N ARG A 282 6.15 10.44 7.76
CA ARG A 282 5.21 10.10 6.70
C ARG A 282 5.94 9.46 5.53
N THR A 283 5.73 8.18 5.32
CA THR A 283 6.44 7.43 4.29
C THR A 283 5.44 6.80 3.32
N ALA A 284 5.63 7.02 2.03
CA ALA A 284 4.89 6.35 0.98
C ALA A 284 5.85 5.49 0.14
N LEU A 285 5.56 4.19 0.06
CA LEU A 285 6.29 3.20 -0.73
C LEU A 285 5.36 2.67 -1.83
N ILE A 286 5.34 3.33 -2.99
CA ILE A 286 4.50 2.95 -4.11
C ILE A 286 5.30 2.08 -5.07
N GLY A 287 5.17 0.77 -4.88
CA GLY A 287 5.80 -0.24 -5.72
C GLY A 287 5.26 -1.62 -5.38
N CYS A 288 5.23 -2.51 -6.37
CA CYS A 288 4.53 -3.80 -6.29
C CYS A 288 4.77 -4.55 -4.97
N ASN A 289 3.67 -4.85 -4.25
CA ASN A 289 3.68 -5.66 -3.02
C ASN A 289 4.60 -5.10 -1.89
N SER A 290 4.85 -3.79 -1.89
CA SER A 290 5.60 -3.06 -0.85
C SER A 290 4.97 -3.14 0.56
N GLY A 291 3.67 -3.40 0.66
CA GLY A 291 2.93 -3.57 1.92
C GLY A 291 2.67 -5.03 2.29
N GLY A 292 3.35 -5.97 1.66
CA GLY A 292 3.17 -7.41 1.86
C GLY A 292 3.84 -7.98 3.12
N ASP A 293 4.20 -7.14 4.08
CA ASP A 293 5.03 -7.48 5.25
C ASP A 293 4.52 -8.71 6.01
N LEU A 294 3.22 -8.73 6.31
CA LEU A 294 2.59 -9.76 7.14
C LEU A 294 2.22 -11.03 6.36
N ALA A 295 2.63 -11.13 5.09
CA ALA A 295 2.45 -12.32 4.28
C ALA A 295 3.56 -13.37 4.56
N HIS A 296 4.45 -13.08 5.51
CA HIS A 296 5.51 -13.99 5.94
C HIS A 296 5.54 -14.07 7.47
N PRO A 297 6.01 -15.20 8.05
CA PRO A 297 6.03 -15.40 9.50
C PRO A 297 6.88 -14.40 10.28
N ASP A 298 7.99 -13.92 9.71
CA ASP A 298 8.86 -12.94 10.36
C ASP A 298 8.23 -11.55 10.40
N GLY A 299 7.37 -11.22 9.44
CA GLY A 299 6.56 -10.00 9.43
C GLY A 299 7.36 -8.71 9.38
N MET A 300 8.63 -8.75 8.98
CA MET A 300 9.58 -7.63 8.96
C MET A 300 9.89 -7.19 7.53
N GLY A 301 8.86 -6.89 6.73
CA GLY A 301 9.02 -6.37 5.37
C GLY A 301 9.38 -4.89 5.30
N LEU A 302 9.20 -4.28 4.12
CA LEU A 302 9.56 -2.88 3.84
C LEU A 302 8.83 -1.87 4.73
N SER A 303 7.52 -2.05 4.96
CA SER A 303 6.73 -1.14 5.78
C SER A 303 7.12 -1.24 7.25
N MET A 304 7.34 -2.45 7.75
CA MET A 304 7.76 -2.67 9.14
C MET A 304 9.20 -2.19 9.38
N ALA A 305 10.09 -2.35 8.40
CA ALA A 305 11.43 -1.77 8.46
C ALA A 305 11.39 -0.24 8.48
N ALA A 306 10.53 0.39 7.67
CA ALA A 306 10.34 1.84 7.71
C ALA A 306 9.81 2.32 9.07
N LEU A 307 8.81 1.63 9.65
CA LEU A 307 8.28 1.92 10.98
C LEU A 307 9.34 1.74 12.08
N ALA A 308 10.09 0.64 12.02
CA ALA A 308 11.21 0.39 12.93
C ALA A 308 12.27 1.49 12.83
N ALA A 309 12.52 2.01 11.63
CA ALA A 309 13.55 3.01 11.36
C ALA A 309 13.09 4.48 11.48
N GLY A 310 11.85 4.76 11.91
CA GLY A 310 11.43 6.13 12.20
C GLY A 310 10.04 6.54 11.71
N ALA A 311 9.51 5.85 10.70
CA ALA A 311 8.20 6.17 10.15
C ALA A 311 7.12 5.99 11.22
N GLN A 312 6.12 6.86 11.18
CA GLN A 312 4.94 6.78 12.04
C GLN A 312 3.71 6.32 11.25
N LEU A 313 3.74 6.53 9.93
CA LEU A 313 2.72 6.11 8.99
C LEU A 313 3.40 5.69 7.69
N VAL A 314 3.06 4.50 7.21
CA VAL A 314 3.52 3.98 5.92
C VAL A 314 2.34 3.70 5.00
N THR A 315 2.25 4.38 3.87
CA THR A 315 1.32 4.00 2.79
C THR A 315 2.05 3.15 1.75
N ALA A 316 1.54 1.97 1.48
CA ALA A 316 2.16 0.99 0.58
C ALA A 316 1.09 0.26 -0.25
N THR A 317 1.52 -0.67 -1.12
CA THR A 317 0.60 -1.43 -1.96
C THR A 317 0.56 -2.91 -1.57
N ARG A 318 -0.65 -3.47 -1.42
CA ARG A 318 -0.90 -4.86 -1.02
C ARG A 318 -0.53 -5.93 -2.08
N TRP A 319 -0.41 -5.52 -3.34
CA TRP A 319 -0.17 -6.39 -4.49
C TRP A 319 0.56 -5.64 -5.61
N ALA A 320 0.83 -6.30 -6.74
CA ALA A 320 1.43 -5.66 -7.91
C ALA A 320 0.48 -4.65 -8.57
N VAL A 321 0.89 -3.38 -8.67
CA VAL A 321 0.05 -2.32 -9.23
C VAL A 321 0.30 -2.19 -10.74
N PRO A 322 -0.73 -2.27 -11.61
CA PRO A 322 -0.55 -2.19 -13.05
C PRO A 322 -0.13 -0.78 -13.49
N THR A 323 0.78 -0.70 -14.45
CA THR A 323 1.12 0.57 -15.13
C THR A 323 -0.01 0.99 -16.08
N ASN A 324 -0.04 2.26 -16.49
CA ASN A 324 -1.02 2.72 -17.50
C ASN A 324 -0.97 1.89 -18.79
N ARG A 325 0.22 1.45 -19.20
CA ARG A 325 0.40 0.56 -20.35
C ARG A 325 -0.23 -0.83 -20.13
N ALA A 326 -0.20 -1.35 -18.90
CA ALA A 326 -0.87 -2.60 -18.57
C ALA A 326 -2.39 -2.39 -18.55
N LEU A 327 -2.87 -1.30 -17.93
CA LEU A 327 -4.30 -0.95 -17.88
C LEU A 327 -4.92 -0.77 -19.25
N SER A 328 -4.18 -0.22 -20.22
CA SER A 328 -4.69 -0.01 -21.59
C SER A 328 -5.00 -1.33 -22.34
N ARG A 329 -4.62 -2.49 -21.78
CA ARG A 329 -5.01 -3.81 -22.30
C ARG A 329 -6.49 -4.10 -22.05
N ALA A 330 -7.09 -3.48 -21.02
CA ALA A 330 -8.49 -3.64 -20.65
C ALA A 330 -9.43 -2.67 -21.36
N GLY A 331 -8.89 -1.64 -22.02
CA GLY A 331 -9.67 -0.64 -22.74
C GLY A 331 -8.97 0.72 -22.79
N ASP A 332 -9.65 1.69 -23.40
CA ASP A 332 -9.18 3.07 -23.44
C ASP A 332 -9.19 3.70 -22.04
N LEU A 333 -8.13 4.42 -21.71
CA LEU A 333 -8.03 5.19 -20.46
C LEU A 333 -8.50 6.64 -20.65
N GLY A 334 -8.81 7.03 -21.89
CA GLY A 334 -8.99 8.43 -22.27
C GLY A 334 -7.72 9.23 -22.03
N ASP A 335 -7.87 10.51 -21.71
CA ASP A 335 -6.74 11.41 -21.40
C ASP A 335 -6.22 11.25 -19.96
N ARG A 336 -6.57 10.16 -19.29
CA ARG A 336 -6.23 9.92 -17.88
C ARG A 336 -4.94 9.14 -17.72
N ALA A 337 -4.28 9.38 -16.60
CA ALA A 337 -3.04 8.73 -16.20
C ALA A 337 -3.22 8.09 -14.81
N PRO A 338 -3.91 6.94 -14.70
CA PRO A 338 -4.40 6.43 -13.42
C PRO A 338 -3.30 6.14 -12.37
N LEU A 339 -2.12 5.67 -12.78
CA LEU A 339 -1.02 5.44 -11.86
C LEU A 339 -0.46 6.76 -11.28
N GLU A 340 -0.36 7.79 -12.11
CA GLU A 340 0.05 9.14 -11.72
C GLU A 340 -0.99 9.79 -10.81
N GLU A 341 -2.28 9.61 -11.11
CA GLU A 341 -3.38 10.04 -10.24
C GLU A 341 -3.31 9.37 -8.86
N LEU A 342 -2.94 8.09 -8.79
CA LEU A 342 -2.69 7.37 -7.53
C LEU A 342 -1.49 7.98 -6.77
N VAL A 343 -0.37 8.25 -7.46
CA VAL A 343 0.81 8.87 -6.84
C VAL A 343 0.47 10.26 -6.27
N LEU A 344 -0.27 11.07 -7.04
CA LEU A 344 -0.70 12.41 -6.61
C LEU A 344 -1.68 12.35 -5.43
N ALA A 345 -2.59 11.38 -5.41
CA ALA A 345 -3.52 11.18 -4.30
C ALA A 345 -2.77 10.83 -3.00
N VAL A 346 -1.75 9.97 -3.08
CA VAL A 346 -0.91 9.64 -1.93
C VAL A 346 -0.09 10.85 -1.46
N ASP A 347 0.55 11.61 -2.37
CA ASP A 347 1.25 12.85 -2.00
C ASP A 347 0.30 13.85 -1.31
N ALA A 348 -0.88 14.07 -1.88
CA ALA A 348 -1.90 14.97 -1.34
C ALA A 348 -2.35 14.54 0.06
N ALA A 349 -2.64 13.25 0.25
CA ALA A 349 -2.97 12.69 1.56
C ALA A 349 -1.83 12.93 2.57
N HIS A 350 -0.60 12.62 2.18
CA HIS A 350 0.59 12.79 3.03
C HIS A 350 0.96 14.24 3.31
N ARG A 351 0.38 15.23 2.61
CA ARG A 351 0.52 16.66 2.93
C ARG A 351 -0.48 17.13 3.99
N GLY A 352 -1.66 16.53 4.06
CA GLY A 352 -2.77 16.96 4.93
C GLY A 352 -2.62 16.58 6.40
N ALA A 353 -3.36 17.21 7.31
CA ALA A 353 -3.29 16.87 8.74
C ALA A 353 -3.75 15.42 9.02
N ASP A 354 -4.67 14.90 8.22
CA ASP A 354 -5.22 13.54 8.29
C ASP A 354 -4.99 12.76 6.98
N PRO A 355 -3.83 12.09 6.84
CA PRO A 355 -3.53 11.30 5.65
C PRO A 355 -4.49 10.14 5.41
N VAL A 356 -5.01 9.51 6.47
CA VAL A 356 -5.88 8.34 6.35
C VAL A 356 -7.25 8.77 5.82
N GLY A 357 -7.86 9.81 6.42
CA GLY A 357 -9.15 10.31 5.98
C GLY A 357 -9.13 10.89 4.56
N HIS A 358 -8.06 11.61 4.18
CA HIS A 358 -7.87 12.11 2.82
C HIS A 358 -7.74 10.97 1.80
N LEU A 359 -6.93 9.95 2.10
CA LEU A 359 -6.77 8.82 1.18
C LEU A 359 -8.05 8.02 1.03
N ARG A 360 -8.76 7.77 2.15
CA ARG A 360 -10.08 7.13 2.16
C ARG A 360 -11.09 7.88 1.29
N GLN A 361 -11.13 9.21 1.36
CA GLN A 361 -12.00 10.00 0.50
C GLN A 361 -11.72 9.74 -0.98
N TRP A 362 -10.44 9.77 -1.38
CA TRP A 362 -10.06 9.47 -2.76
C TRP A 362 -10.43 8.04 -3.15
N GLN A 363 -10.19 7.04 -2.29
CA GLN A 363 -10.59 5.65 -2.55
C GLN A 363 -12.11 5.51 -2.73
N ALA A 364 -12.91 6.19 -1.90
CA ALA A 364 -14.37 6.21 -2.01
C ALA A 364 -14.85 6.85 -3.33
N GLU A 365 -14.24 7.97 -3.75
CA GLU A 365 -14.53 8.61 -5.03
C GLU A 365 -14.20 7.69 -6.21
N ARG A 366 -13.08 6.96 -6.16
CA ARG A 366 -12.71 5.98 -7.20
C ARG A 366 -13.63 4.79 -7.23
N ARG A 367 -14.01 4.27 -6.06
CA ARG A 367 -15.00 3.20 -5.93
C ARG A 367 -16.34 3.60 -6.53
N ALA A 368 -16.81 4.82 -6.26
CA ALA A 368 -18.05 5.33 -6.85
C ALA A 368 -17.98 5.38 -8.38
N ARG A 369 -16.88 5.91 -8.94
CA ARG A 369 -16.66 5.94 -10.40
C ARG A 369 -16.58 4.54 -11.02
N TRP A 370 -15.94 3.60 -10.34
CA TRP A 370 -15.88 2.21 -10.78
C TRP A 370 -17.29 1.60 -10.90
N TYR A 371 -18.12 1.74 -9.87
CA TYR A 371 -19.47 1.18 -9.88
C TYR A 371 -20.43 1.92 -10.83
N ASP A 372 -20.17 3.19 -11.14
CA ASP A 372 -20.95 3.97 -12.12
C ASP A 372 -20.59 3.62 -13.57
N GLY A 373 -19.30 3.59 -13.91
CA GLY A 373 -18.85 3.51 -15.30
C GLY A 373 -18.05 2.26 -15.69
N GLY A 374 -17.50 1.51 -14.73
CA GLY A 374 -16.69 0.31 -15.00
C GLY A 374 -15.43 0.56 -15.86
N LEU A 375 -14.95 1.81 -15.92
CA LEU A 375 -13.82 2.16 -16.78
C LEU A 375 -12.51 1.60 -16.22
N PRO A 376 -11.59 1.09 -17.06
CA PRO A 376 -10.28 0.61 -16.59
C PRO A 376 -9.48 1.64 -15.80
N ALA A 377 -9.67 2.94 -16.07
CA ALA A 377 -9.03 4.04 -15.37
C ALA A 377 -9.47 4.20 -13.89
N ASP A 378 -10.57 3.55 -13.48
CA ASP A 378 -11.08 3.56 -12.11
C ASP A 378 -11.05 2.15 -11.47
N THR A 379 -10.29 1.22 -12.06
CA THR A 379 -10.19 -0.16 -11.56
C THR A 379 -9.76 -0.24 -10.08
N PRO A 380 -10.34 -1.18 -9.28
CA PRO A 380 -9.89 -1.46 -7.91
C PRO A 380 -8.42 -1.87 -7.81
N LEU A 381 -7.84 -2.39 -8.89
CA LEU A 381 -6.44 -2.80 -8.94
C LEU A 381 -5.44 -1.67 -8.63
N LEU A 382 -5.89 -0.41 -8.69
CA LEU A 382 -5.14 0.78 -8.26
C LEU A 382 -5.52 1.19 -6.84
N TRP A 383 -6.74 1.69 -6.64
CA TRP A 383 -7.10 2.38 -5.41
C TRP A 383 -7.28 1.43 -4.23
N ALA A 384 -7.75 0.20 -4.45
CA ALA A 384 -7.90 -0.81 -3.39
C ALA A 384 -6.55 -1.46 -3.02
N ALA A 385 -5.53 -1.27 -3.86
CA ALA A 385 -4.18 -1.76 -3.59
C ALA A 385 -3.53 -1.01 -2.42
N LEU A 386 -3.91 0.25 -2.19
CA LEU A 386 -3.31 1.10 -1.18
C LEU A 386 -3.73 0.70 0.23
N THR A 387 -2.74 0.45 1.07
CA THR A 387 -2.91 0.25 2.51
C THR A 387 -2.10 1.29 3.26
N THR A 388 -2.61 1.78 4.39
CA THR A 388 -1.83 2.59 5.32
C THR A 388 -1.61 1.82 6.60
N THR A 389 -0.35 1.69 7.02
CA THR A 389 0.07 0.96 8.20
C THR A 389 0.55 1.93 9.28
N ILE A 390 0.05 1.73 10.50
CA ILE A 390 0.39 2.54 11.67
C ILE A 390 0.76 1.73 12.90
#